data_AF-A0A0B1RVG1-F1
#
_entry.id   AF-A0A0B1RVG1-F1
#
_cell.length_a   1.000
_cell.length_b   1.000
_cell.length_c   1.000
_cell.angle_alpha   90.00
_cell.angle_beta   90.00
_cell.angle_gamma   90.00
#
_symmetry.space_group_name_H-M   'P 1'
#
loop_
_entity.id
_entity.type
_entity.pdbx_description
1 polymer ?
#
loop_
_entity_poly.entity_id
_entity_poly.type
_entity_poly.pdbx_seq_one_letter_code
_entity_poly.pdbx_strand_id
1 'polypeptide(L)'
;MMHMGNMKFKQRPREEQAEPDETEEAQLAANMYGVEMEDLIKALMRPRVKVGNEWVNKGQNLEQVNWAIGAMAKGLYSRIFNWLVKKCNQTLDQKGIPRDFFIGVLDIAGFEIFDFNSFEQLWINFVNEKLQQFFNHHMFVLEQEEYAREGIQWTFIDFGLDLQACIELIEKVGKLSSNLKCTRPEKSHRDLRPA
;
A
#
# COMPACT_ATOMS: atom_id res chain seq x y z
N MET A 1 4.02 14.51 -11.26
CA MET A 1 4.51 13.19 -10.80
C MET A 1 5.71 12.73 -11.61
N MET A 2 5.60 12.65 -12.94
CA MET A 2 6.73 12.23 -13.80
C MET A 2 7.96 13.15 -13.65
N HIS A 3 7.79 14.47 -13.80
CA HIS A 3 8.88 15.44 -13.58
C HIS A 3 9.51 15.34 -12.18
N MET A 4 8.68 15.21 -11.15
CA MET A 4 9.16 15.04 -9.77
C MET A 4 9.99 13.76 -9.58
N GLY A 5 9.63 12.67 -10.28
CA GLY A 5 10.40 11.42 -10.26
C GLY A 5 11.74 11.50 -11.00
N ASN A 6 11.90 12.47 -11.90
CA ASN A 6 13.13 12.70 -12.66
C ASN A 6 14.07 13.72 -11.99
N MET A 7 13.69 14.29 -10.84
CA MET A 7 14.57 15.21 -10.10
C MET A 7 15.84 14.48 -9.66
N LYS A 8 17.00 15.08 -9.95
CA LYS A 8 18.31 14.50 -9.63
C LYS A 8 18.95 15.21 -8.45
N PHE A 9 19.51 14.41 -7.55
CA PHE A 9 20.25 14.86 -6.38
C PHE A 9 21.59 14.14 -6.34
N LYS A 10 22.58 14.79 -5.74
CA LYS A 10 23.91 14.24 -5.52
C LYS A 10 24.31 14.42 -4.06
N GLN A 11 25.35 13.72 -3.66
CA GLN A 11 25.93 13.83 -2.33
C GLN A 11 27.45 13.85 -2.45
N ARG A 12 28.10 14.84 -1.84
CA ARG A 12 29.56 14.98 -1.90
C ARG A 12 30.21 13.96 -0.95
N PRO A 13 31.39 13.40 -1.27
CA PRO A 13 32.01 12.33 -0.49
C PRO A 13 32.26 12.62 1.00
N ARG A 14 32.29 13.90 1.41
CA ARG A 14 32.53 14.34 2.79
C ARG A 14 31.32 15.00 3.44
N GLU A 15 30.18 15.05 2.74
CA GLU A 15 28.95 15.68 3.24
C GLU A 15 27.87 14.62 3.38
N GLU A 16 27.18 14.63 4.52
CA GLU A 16 26.03 13.73 4.75
C GLU A 16 24.75 14.24 4.08
N GLN A 17 24.71 15.53 3.73
CA GLN A 17 23.55 16.18 3.14
C GLN A 17 23.56 16.02 1.60
N ALA A 18 22.40 15.68 1.05
CA ALA A 18 22.17 15.77 -0.39
C ALA A 18 22.22 17.23 -0.87
N GLU A 19 22.50 17.44 -2.15
CA GLU A 19 22.38 18.71 -2.88
C GLU A 19 21.69 18.47 -4.24
N PRO A 20 20.97 19.44 -4.81
CA PRO A 20 20.40 19.28 -6.14
C PRO A 20 21.52 19.16 -7.17
N ASP A 21 21.37 18.26 -8.13
CA ASP A 21 22.32 18.11 -9.24
C ASP A 21 21.92 18.98 -10.44
N GLU A 22 20.63 18.92 -10.78
CA GLU A 22 19.97 19.70 -11.84
C GLU A 22 18.62 20.22 -11.31
N THR A 23 18.16 21.38 -11.78
CA THR A 23 16.92 22.01 -11.28
C THR A 23 15.81 22.11 -12.32
N GLU A 24 16.04 21.71 -13.58
CA GLU A 24 15.04 21.82 -14.65
C GLU A 24 13.76 21.02 -14.34
N GLU A 25 13.90 19.75 -13.98
CA GLU A 25 12.79 18.88 -13.60
C GLU A 25 12.09 19.37 -12.32
N ALA A 26 12.85 19.95 -11.39
CA ALA A 26 12.32 20.55 -10.18
C ALA A 26 11.42 21.76 -10.49
N GLN A 27 11.86 22.62 -11.42
CA GLN A 27 11.08 23.78 -11.86
C GLN A 27 9.78 23.36 -12.58
N LEU A 28 9.86 22.36 -13.47
CA LEU A 28 8.68 21.82 -14.15
C LEU A 28 7.69 21.22 -13.17
N ALA A 29 8.17 20.43 -12.20
CA ALA A 29 7.34 19.88 -11.14
C ALA A 29 6.69 20.97 -10.28
N ALA A 30 7.46 21.96 -9.85
CA ALA A 30 6.99 23.07 -9.02
C ALA A 30 5.89 23.89 -9.72
N ASN A 31 6.10 24.21 -11.01
CA ASN A 31 5.10 24.90 -11.84
C ASN A 31 3.79 24.11 -11.95
N MET A 32 3.86 22.79 -12.16
CA MET A 32 2.66 21.94 -12.23
C MET A 32 1.92 21.82 -10.89
N TYR A 33 2.66 21.88 -9.77
CA TYR A 33 2.07 21.84 -8.44
C TYR A 33 1.62 23.19 -7.91
N GLY A 34 1.97 24.29 -8.60
CA GLY A 34 1.66 25.65 -8.16
C GLY A 34 2.41 26.04 -6.87
N VAL A 35 3.66 25.60 -6.73
CA VAL A 35 4.54 25.92 -5.60
C VAL A 35 5.85 26.51 -6.09
N GLU A 36 6.56 27.20 -5.21
CA GLU A 36 7.91 27.71 -5.51
C GLU A 36 8.93 26.57 -5.57
N MET A 37 9.81 26.61 -6.58
CA MET A 37 10.83 25.56 -6.78
C MET A 37 11.79 25.47 -5.59
N GLU A 38 12.24 26.61 -5.07
CA GLU A 38 13.19 26.64 -3.95
C GLU A 38 12.60 26.02 -2.69
N ASP A 39 11.32 26.28 -2.42
CA ASP A 39 10.61 25.71 -1.28
C ASP A 39 10.41 24.20 -1.44
N LEU A 40 10.10 23.73 -2.66
CA LEU A 40 9.97 22.30 -2.95
C LEU A 40 11.30 21.56 -2.71
N ILE A 41 12.41 22.07 -3.24
CA ILE A 41 13.74 21.49 -3.07
C ILE A 41 14.14 21.51 -1.58
N LYS A 42 13.92 22.65 -0.90
CA LYS A 42 14.22 22.80 0.53
C LYS A 42 13.39 21.85 1.38
N ALA A 43 12.11 21.65 1.09
CA ALA A 43 11.24 20.73 1.82
C ALA A 43 11.73 19.27 1.69
N LEU A 44 12.29 18.89 0.55
CA LEU A 44 12.84 17.55 0.33
C LEU A 44 14.16 17.33 1.05
N MET A 45 15.08 18.30 0.97
CA MET A 45 16.44 18.15 1.50
C MET A 45 16.56 18.52 2.98
N ARG A 46 15.71 19.43 3.46
CA ARG A 46 15.70 19.99 4.81
C ARG A 46 14.26 20.08 5.35
N PRO A 47 13.51 18.96 5.41
CA PRO A 47 12.18 18.96 6.00
C PRO A 47 12.21 19.48 7.44
N ARG A 48 11.18 20.24 7.79
CA ARG A 48 10.94 20.69 9.16
C ARG A 48 10.27 19.58 9.94
N VAL A 49 10.88 19.18 11.05
CA VAL A 49 10.34 18.18 11.96
C VAL A 49 10.05 18.86 13.30
N LYS A 50 8.88 18.55 13.87
CA LYS A 50 8.51 19.04 15.20
C LYS A 50 9.12 18.14 16.25
N VAL A 51 9.97 18.69 17.12
CA VAL A 51 10.60 17.98 18.23
C VAL A 51 10.17 18.67 19.52
N GLY A 52 9.30 18.02 20.29
CA GLY A 52 8.62 18.65 21.41
C GLY A 52 7.77 19.85 20.94
N ASN A 53 8.12 21.04 21.40
CA ASN A 53 7.43 22.29 21.05
C ASN A 53 8.11 23.11 19.94
N GLU A 54 9.29 22.69 19.47
CA GLU A 54 10.08 23.44 18.48
C GLU A 54 10.12 22.76 17.12
N TRP A 55 10.39 23.55 16.07
CA TRP A 55 10.57 23.07 14.71
C TRP A 55 12.05 23.12 14.34
N VAL A 56 12.60 21.96 13.97
CA VAL A 56 14.01 21.82 13.60
C VAL A 56 14.10 21.37 12.14
N ASN A 57 15.05 21.94 11.38
CA ASN A 57 15.36 21.48 10.04
C ASN A 57 16.23 20.23 10.13
N LYS A 58 15.77 19.12 9.53
CA LYS A 58 16.53 17.87 9.47
C LYS A 58 17.14 17.69 8.09
N GLY A 59 18.46 17.75 7.97
CA GLY A 59 19.15 17.41 6.73
C GLY A 59 18.89 15.96 6.32
N GLN A 60 18.67 15.73 5.03
CA GLN A 60 18.52 14.40 4.44
C GLN A 60 19.73 14.04 3.59
N ASN A 61 20.12 12.77 3.60
CA ASN A 61 21.08 12.21 2.65
C ASN A 61 20.41 11.87 1.31
N LEU A 62 21.19 11.45 0.31
CA LEU A 62 20.67 11.19 -1.04
C LEU A 62 19.57 10.12 -1.07
N GLU A 63 19.78 9.03 -0.32
CA GLU A 63 18.84 7.91 -0.26
C GLU A 63 17.50 8.34 0.36
N GLN A 64 17.54 9.10 1.45
CA GLN A 64 16.36 9.64 2.13
C GLN A 64 15.55 10.58 1.23
N VAL A 65 16.22 11.44 0.44
CA VAL A 65 15.55 12.31 -0.53
C VAL A 65 14.84 11.47 -1.60
N ASN A 66 15.51 10.45 -2.16
CA ASN A 66 14.92 9.56 -3.16
C ASN A 66 13.72 8.78 -2.60
N TRP A 67 13.80 8.30 -1.36
CA TRP A 67 12.66 7.68 -0.68
C TRP A 67 11.50 8.66 -0.48
N ALA A 68 11.79 9.90 -0.09
CA ALA A 68 10.77 10.93 0.06
C ALA A 68 10.05 11.22 -1.26
N ILE A 69 10.78 11.33 -2.37
CA ILE A 69 10.20 11.52 -3.72
C ILE A 69 9.30 10.33 -4.09
N GLY A 70 9.79 9.11 -3.92
CA GLY A 70 9.01 7.89 -4.19
C GLY A 70 7.75 7.81 -3.33
N ALA A 71 7.86 8.14 -2.04
CA ALA A 71 6.72 8.15 -1.11
C ALA A 71 5.70 9.24 -1.46
N MET A 72 6.17 10.45 -1.82
CA MET A 72 5.30 11.53 -2.28
C MET A 72 4.59 11.16 -3.57
N ALA A 73 5.28 10.54 -4.54
CA ALA A 73 4.68 10.11 -5.79
C ALA A 73 3.55 9.09 -5.56
N LYS A 74 3.82 8.05 -4.75
CA LYS A 74 2.81 7.05 -4.34
C LYS A 74 1.63 7.72 -3.62
N GLY A 75 1.92 8.62 -2.68
CA GLY A 75 0.90 9.33 -1.91
C GLY A 75 0.04 10.28 -2.74
N LEU A 76 0.62 10.94 -3.75
CA LEU A 76 -0.11 11.82 -4.66
C LEU A 76 -0.98 11.01 -5.62
N TYR A 77 -0.43 9.96 -6.22
CA TYR A 77 -1.19 9.06 -7.08
C TYR A 77 -2.40 8.48 -6.35
N SER A 78 -2.21 7.97 -5.14
CA SER A 78 -3.30 7.45 -4.30
C SER A 78 -4.41 8.49 -4.04
N ARG A 79 -4.04 9.75 -3.75
CA ARG A 79 -5.02 10.84 -3.54
C ARG A 79 -5.78 11.18 -4.82
N ILE A 80 -5.10 11.24 -5.96
CA ILE A 80 -5.72 11.49 -7.27
C ILE A 80 -6.69 10.37 -7.62
N PHE A 81 -6.26 9.11 -7.48
CA PHE A 81 -7.09 7.94 -7.74
C PHE A 81 -8.36 7.94 -6.87
N ASN A 82 -8.21 8.16 -5.55
CA ASN A 82 -9.35 8.26 -4.64
C ASN A 82 -10.28 9.44 -5.00
N TRP A 83 -9.72 10.57 -5.43
CA TRP A 83 -10.53 11.70 -5.89
C TRP A 83 -11.30 11.37 -7.17
N LEU A 84 -10.69 10.67 -8.12
CA LEU A 84 -11.36 10.20 -9.34
C LEU A 84 -12.51 9.25 -9.00
N VAL A 85 -12.28 8.24 -8.15
CA VAL A 85 -13.34 7.32 -7.68
C VAL A 85 -14.49 8.11 -7.05
N LYS A 86 -14.18 9.09 -6.19
CA LYS A 86 -15.19 9.96 -5.58
C LYS A 86 -15.99 10.75 -6.63
N LYS A 87 -15.35 11.23 -7.69
CA LYS A 87 -16.01 11.95 -8.79
C LYS A 87 -16.92 11.03 -9.61
N CYS A 88 -16.48 9.82 -9.93
CA CYS A 88 -17.32 8.80 -10.58
C CYS A 88 -18.52 8.44 -9.70
N ASN A 89 -18.32 8.27 -8.40
CA ASN A 89 -19.43 7.97 -7.48
C ASN A 89 -20.45 9.12 -7.40
N GLN A 90 -20.01 10.38 -7.48
CA GLN A 90 -20.92 11.53 -7.53
C GLN A 90 -21.81 11.53 -8.78
N THR A 91 -21.31 11.05 -9.92
CA THR A 91 -22.10 10.95 -11.15
C THR A 91 -23.07 9.77 -11.17
N LEU A 92 -22.74 8.70 -10.41
CA LEU A 92 -23.58 7.51 -10.29
C LEU A 92 -24.65 7.64 -9.18
N ASP A 93 -24.50 8.63 -8.29
CA ASP A 93 -25.39 8.84 -7.16
C ASP A 93 -26.76 9.38 -7.59
N GLN A 94 -27.77 8.51 -7.56
CA GLN A 94 -29.18 8.90 -7.73
C GLN A 94 -29.72 9.47 -6.42
N LYS A 95 -29.58 10.79 -6.24
CA LYS A 95 -30.01 11.51 -5.04
C LYS A 95 -31.52 11.32 -4.79
N GLY A 96 -31.88 11.08 -3.53
CA GLY A 96 -33.28 11.04 -3.09
C GLY A 96 -33.97 9.69 -3.23
N ILE A 97 -33.27 8.65 -3.70
CA ILE A 97 -33.80 7.28 -3.76
C ILE A 97 -33.21 6.47 -2.58
N PRO A 98 -34.06 5.87 -1.72
CA PRO A 98 -33.58 4.99 -0.66
C PRO A 98 -32.89 3.75 -1.25
N ARG A 99 -31.79 3.33 -0.64
CA ARG A 99 -31.01 2.16 -1.04
C ARG A 99 -31.13 1.08 0.01
N ASP A 100 -32.14 0.23 -0.15
CA ASP A 100 -32.40 -0.84 0.81
C ASP A 100 -31.50 -2.07 0.56
N PHE A 101 -31.09 -2.29 -0.70
CA PHE A 101 -30.27 -3.42 -1.13
C PHE A 101 -29.26 -3.00 -2.22
N PHE A 102 -28.18 -3.76 -2.37
CA PHE A 102 -27.23 -3.61 -3.48
C PHE A 102 -26.68 -4.97 -3.93
N ILE A 103 -26.26 -5.05 -5.19
CA ILE A 103 -25.51 -6.18 -5.74
C ILE A 103 -24.09 -5.67 -6.02
N GLY A 104 -23.10 -6.27 -5.37
CA GLY A 104 -21.69 -5.96 -5.59
C GLY A 104 -21.11 -6.84 -6.67
N VAL A 105 -20.37 -6.25 -7.61
CA VAL A 105 -19.54 -6.98 -8.58
C VAL A 105 -18.08 -6.79 -8.15
N LEU A 106 -17.37 -7.89 -7.93
CA LEU A 106 -15.97 -7.89 -7.52
C LEU A 106 -15.09 -8.23 -8.73
N ASP A 107 -14.16 -7.34 -9.06
CA ASP A 107 -13.12 -7.54 -10.07
C ASP A 107 -11.76 -7.20 -9.44
N ILE A 108 -10.93 -8.22 -9.27
CA ILE A 108 -9.62 -8.11 -8.63
C ILE A 108 -8.61 -9.03 -9.33
N ALA A 109 -7.32 -8.79 -9.10
CA ALA A 109 -6.28 -9.68 -9.58
C ALA A 109 -6.36 -11.08 -8.93
N GLY A 110 -6.18 -12.12 -9.75
CA GLY A 110 -6.06 -13.51 -9.29
C GLY A 110 -4.71 -13.80 -8.63
N PHE A 111 -4.49 -15.06 -8.24
CA PHE A 111 -3.24 -15.51 -7.65
C PHE A 111 -2.07 -15.37 -8.63
N GLU A 112 -0.95 -14.79 -8.19
CA GLU A 112 0.24 -14.51 -8.99
C GLU A 112 1.42 -15.39 -8.57
N ILE A 113 2.10 -16.01 -9.54
CA ILE A 113 3.35 -16.75 -9.33
C ILE A 113 4.35 -16.31 -10.39
N PHE A 114 5.37 -15.56 -9.97
CA PHE A 114 6.46 -15.12 -10.83
C PHE A 114 7.81 -15.66 -10.35
N ASP A 115 8.83 -15.57 -11.22
CA ASP A 115 10.22 -15.93 -10.89
C ASP A 115 10.76 -15.09 -9.71
N PHE A 116 10.30 -13.84 -9.59
CA PHE A 116 10.56 -12.96 -8.45
C PHE A 116 9.27 -12.35 -7.95
N ASN A 117 8.88 -12.69 -6.72
CA ASN A 117 7.68 -12.16 -6.06
C ASN A 117 8.09 -11.08 -5.06
N SER A 118 7.60 -9.85 -5.24
CA SER A 118 7.80 -8.76 -4.30
C SER A 118 6.74 -8.77 -3.19
N PHE A 119 6.78 -7.75 -2.32
CA PHE A 119 5.79 -7.62 -1.24
C PHE A 119 4.37 -7.45 -1.78
N GLU A 120 4.22 -6.86 -2.96
CA GLU A 120 2.96 -6.70 -3.66
C GLU A 120 2.31 -8.05 -4.00
N GLN A 121 3.07 -9.00 -4.58
CA GLN A 121 2.57 -10.36 -4.85
C GLN A 121 2.11 -11.07 -3.58
N LEU A 122 2.84 -10.92 -2.47
CA LEU A 122 2.45 -11.50 -1.19
C LEU A 122 1.05 -11.00 -0.75
N TRP A 123 0.78 -9.69 -0.88
CA TRP A 123 -0.54 -9.15 -0.54
C TRP A 123 -1.63 -9.57 -1.50
N ILE A 124 -1.35 -9.62 -2.81
CA ILE A 124 -2.30 -10.10 -3.82
C ILE A 124 -2.70 -11.55 -3.52
N ASN A 125 -1.71 -12.41 -3.28
CA ASN A 125 -1.94 -13.81 -2.96
C ASN A 125 -2.65 -14.00 -1.60
N PHE A 126 -2.32 -13.18 -0.60
CA PHE A 126 -3.03 -13.19 0.68
C PHE A 126 -4.51 -12.82 0.55
N VAL A 127 -4.85 -11.81 -0.27
CA VAL A 127 -6.25 -11.46 -0.55
C VAL A 127 -6.96 -12.61 -1.28
N ASN A 128 -6.29 -13.26 -2.24
CA ASN A 128 -6.84 -14.43 -2.92
C ASN A 128 -7.08 -15.61 -1.96
N GLU A 129 -6.17 -15.86 -1.02
CA GLU A 129 -6.33 -16.90 0.01
C GLU A 129 -7.59 -16.65 0.86
N LYS A 130 -7.82 -15.39 1.28
CA LYS A 130 -9.01 -14.97 2.01
C LYS A 130 -10.30 -15.15 1.18
N LEU A 131 -10.25 -14.83 -0.11
CA LEU A 131 -11.40 -14.98 -0.99
C LEU A 131 -11.72 -16.44 -1.26
N GLN A 132 -10.70 -17.29 -1.41
CA GLN A 132 -10.90 -18.71 -1.54
C GLN A 132 -11.48 -19.31 -0.24
N GLN A 133 -11.02 -18.86 0.93
CA GLN A 133 -11.62 -19.25 2.20
C GLN A 133 -13.10 -18.84 2.29
N PHE A 134 -13.43 -17.61 1.88
CA PHE A 134 -14.81 -17.14 1.84
C PHE A 134 -15.67 -17.98 0.88
N PHE A 135 -15.17 -18.29 -0.31
CA PHE A 135 -15.87 -19.13 -1.29
C PHE A 135 -16.11 -20.54 -0.76
N ASN A 136 -15.06 -21.18 -0.22
CA ASN A 136 -15.15 -22.50 0.39
C ASN A 136 -16.23 -22.49 1.48
N HIS A 137 -16.12 -21.59 2.47
CA HIS A 137 -17.09 -21.52 3.56
C HIS A 137 -18.53 -21.33 3.06
N HIS A 138 -18.76 -20.40 2.12
CA HIS A 138 -20.10 -20.12 1.62
C HIS A 138 -20.69 -21.30 0.83
N MET A 139 -19.92 -21.89 -0.07
CA MET A 139 -20.34 -23.05 -0.85
C MET A 139 -20.69 -24.24 0.06
N PHE A 140 -19.84 -24.54 1.04
CA PHE A 140 -20.05 -25.68 1.93
C PHE A 140 -21.23 -25.51 2.88
N VAL A 141 -21.48 -24.30 3.38
CA VAL A 141 -22.68 -24.03 4.20
C VAL A 141 -23.94 -24.29 3.38
N LEU A 142 -24.00 -23.80 2.14
CA LEU A 142 -25.15 -24.03 1.26
C LEU A 142 -25.35 -25.51 0.94
N GLU A 143 -24.28 -26.25 0.67
CA GLU A 143 -24.37 -27.70 0.43
C GLU A 143 -24.91 -28.43 1.67
N GLN A 144 -24.39 -28.13 2.86
CA GLN A 144 -24.85 -28.76 4.11
C GLN A 144 -26.33 -28.50 4.37
N GLU A 145 -26.81 -27.27 4.12
CA GLU A 145 -28.23 -26.93 4.23
C GLU A 145 -29.10 -27.72 3.24
N GLU A 146 -28.60 -27.99 2.03
CA GLU A 146 -29.29 -28.81 1.04
C GLU A 146 -29.34 -30.29 1.44
N TYR A 147 -28.20 -30.88 1.84
CA TYR A 147 -28.15 -32.27 2.32
C TYR A 147 -29.09 -32.51 3.51
N ALA A 148 -29.15 -31.55 4.44
CA ALA A 148 -30.07 -31.60 5.57
C ALA A 148 -31.54 -31.51 5.14
N ARG A 149 -31.85 -30.66 4.15
CA ARG A 149 -33.20 -30.51 3.58
C ARG A 149 -33.67 -31.78 2.87
N GLU A 150 -32.76 -32.47 2.19
CA GLU A 150 -33.04 -33.73 1.48
C GLU A 150 -32.99 -34.96 2.39
N GLY A 151 -32.60 -34.81 3.66
CA GLY A 151 -32.51 -35.93 4.62
C GLY A 151 -31.38 -36.91 4.33
N ILE A 152 -30.36 -36.48 3.59
CA ILE A 152 -29.20 -37.30 3.24
C ILE A 152 -28.16 -37.21 4.37
N GLN A 153 -27.64 -38.37 4.80
CA GLN A 153 -26.54 -38.38 5.77
C GLN A 153 -25.28 -37.76 5.17
N TRP A 154 -24.86 -36.63 5.74
CA TRP A 154 -23.62 -35.96 5.42
C TRP A 154 -22.56 -36.22 6.48
N THR A 155 -21.34 -36.56 6.08
CA THR A 155 -20.19 -36.63 6.99
C THR A 155 -19.53 -35.26 7.01
N PHE A 156 -19.46 -34.64 8.19
CA PHE A 156 -18.92 -33.29 8.34
C PHE A 156 -17.42 -33.26 8.00
N ILE A 157 -17.06 -32.43 7.03
CA ILE A 157 -15.68 -32.08 6.71
C ILE A 157 -15.62 -30.54 6.65
N ASP A 158 -14.83 -29.94 7.53
CA ASP A 158 -14.68 -28.48 7.61
C ASP A 158 -13.57 -27.98 6.69
N PHE A 159 -13.89 -27.79 5.42
CA PHE A 159 -13.00 -27.22 4.41
C PHE A 159 -12.77 -25.71 4.59
N GLY A 160 -13.45 -25.04 5.54
CA GLY A 160 -13.22 -23.64 5.88
C GLY A 160 -11.90 -23.40 6.63
N LEU A 161 -11.33 -24.47 7.21
CA LEU A 161 -10.10 -24.44 8.00
C LEU A 161 -8.83 -24.73 7.20
N ASP A 162 -8.92 -25.28 5.99
CA ASP A 162 -7.75 -25.70 5.20
C ASP A 162 -6.81 -24.52 4.90
N LEU A 163 -7.37 -23.33 4.67
CA LEU A 163 -6.63 -22.10 4.35
C LEU A 163 -6.35 -21.24 5.60
N GLN A 164 -6.99 -21.55 6.73
CA GLN A 164 -6.94 -20.74 7.95
C GLN A 164 -5.51 -20.65 8.50
N ALA A 165 -4.74 -21.73 8.46
CA ALA A 165 -3.36 -21.74 8.93
C ALA A 165 -2.45 -20.79 8.12
N CYS A 166 -2.60 -20.80 6.79
CA CYS A 166 -1.86 -19.92 5.87
C CYS A 166 -2.19 -18.45 6.14
N ILE A 167 -3.48 -18.15 6.24
CA ILE A 167 -4.01 -16.82 6.55
C ILE A 167 -3.48 -16.30 7.89
N GLU A 168 -3.57 -17.10 8.95
CA GLU A 168 -3.11 -16.69 10.28
C GLU A 168 -1.62 -16.45 10.35
N LEU A 169 -0.83 -17.25 9.63
CA LEU A 169 0.62 -17.07 9.54
C LEU A 169 0.93 -15.68 8.97
N ILE A 170 0.32 -15.33 7.84
CA ILE A 170 0.55 -14.04 7.18
C ILE A 170 0.06 -12.88 8.05
N GLU A 171 -1.10 -12.99 8.70
CA GLU A 171 -1.60 -11.95 9.60
C GLU A 171 -0.71 -11.74 10.83
N LYS A 172 -0.23 -12.83 11.45
CA LYS A 172 0.69 -12.76 12.60
C LYS A 172 2.01 -12.10 12.20
N VAL A 173 2.56 -12.45 11.04
CA VAL A 173 3.80 -11.86 10.50
C VAL A 173 3.58 -10.39 10.11
N GLY A 174 2.46 -10.04 9.49
CA GLY A 174 2.10 -8.67 9.11
C GLY A 174 1.98 -7.75 10.32
N LYS A 175 1.34 -8.20 11.40
CA LYS A 175 1.23 -7.48 12.69
C LYS A 175 2.59 -7.30 13.38
N LEU A 176 3.51 -8.25 13.23
CA LEU A 176 4.86 -8.16 13.81
C LEU A 176 5.76 -7.22 13.00
N SER A 177 5.61 -7.21 11.67
CA SER A 177 6.39 -6.38 10.74
C SER A 177 6.07 -4.89 10.89
N SER A 178 4.78 -4.55 11.01
CA SER A 178 4.32 -3.16 11.15
C SER A 178 4.72 -2.50 12.49
N ASN A 179 4.73 -3.27 13.59
CA ASN A 179 4.94 -2.71 14.93
C ASN A 179 6.40 -2.70 15.41
N LEU A 180 7.24 -3.66 14.99
CA LEU A 180 8.55 -3.89 15.64
C LEU A 180 9.77 -3.50 14.78
N LYS A 181 9.61 -3.40 13.45
CA LYS A 181 10.76 -3.39 12.52
C LYS A 181 10.95 -2.09 11.74
N CYS A 182 9.89 -1.33 11.44
CA CYS A 182 10.00 0.03 10.87
C CYS A 182 10.47 1.10 11.87
N THR A 183 10.48 0.79 13.17
CA THR A 183 10.84 1.72 14.25
C THR A 183 12.31 1.61 14.69
N ARG A 184 13.09 0.66 14.13
CA ARG A 184 14.50 0.47 14.46
C ARG A 184 15.41 0.85 13.28
N PRO A 185 16.32 1.83 13.44
CA PRO A 185 17.06 2.42 12.32
C PRO A 185 18.14 1.54 11.67
N GLU A 186 18.45 0.34 12.20
CA GLU A 186 19.69 -0.40 11.84
C GLU A 186 19.51 -1.75 11.12
N LYS A 187 18.30 -2.16 10.72
CA LYS A 187 18.14 -3.48 10.06
C LYS A 187 18.11 -3.38 8.53
N SER A 188 18.88 -4.25 7.90
CA SER A 188 18.95 -4.45 6.45
C SER A 188 17.93 -5.50 5.99
N HIS A 189 17.63 -5.55 4.68
CA HIS A 189 16.76 -6.59 4.10
C HIS A 189 17.22 -8.03 4.38
N ARG A 190 18.51 -8.26 4.71
CA ARG A 190 19.03 -9.60 5.05
C ARG A 190 18.55 -10.09 6.41
N ASP A 191 18.22 -9.18 7.32
CA ASP A 191 17.72 -9.48 8.66
C ASP A 191 16.24 -9.88 8.67
N LEU A 192 15.61 -9.96 7.49
CA LEU A 192 14.21 -10.29 7.26
C LEU A 192 13.97 -11.76 6.86
N ARG A 193 15.00 -12.52 6.48
CA ARG A 193 14.82 -13.94 6.14
C ARG A 193 14.75 -14.78 7.43
N PRO A 194 13.77 -15.68 7.58
CA PRO A 194 13.89 -16.73 8.58
C PRO A 194 15.11 -17.59 8.27
N ALA A 195 15.80 -18.05 9.33
CA ALA A 195 16.92 -18.97 9.24
C ALA A 195 16.50 -20.33 8.64
#